data_AF-A0AAX3YDZ8-F1
#
_entry.id   AF-A0AAX3YDZ8-F1
#
_cell.length_a   1.000
_cell.length_b   1.000
_cell.length_c   1.000
_cell.angle_alpha   90.00
_cell.angle_beta   90.00
_cell.angle_gamma   90.00
#
_symmetry.space_group_name_H-M   'P 1'
#
loop_
_entity.id
_entity.type
_entity.pdbx_description
1 polymer ?
#
loop_
_entity_poly.entity_id
_entity_poly.type
_entity_poly.pdbx_seq_one_letter_code
_entity_poly.pdbx_strand_id
1 'polypeptide(L)'
;MPASCCGLVGLKPSRGRIPCGPLVGEAGFGHIYEFALTRTIRDTAHLLDAVAAPPVGEKYTAPAQSGRYADTMRADPGRLRVALTTEPWGGSSVEMQVSAATIAAGKILEWIGHTVTETRPQFDAEDVVEASTLTAIATGAAILRSWLRRIFEFGPFTAPFNVSGIPRSACRSR
;
A
#
# COMPACT_ATOMS: atom_id res chain seq x y z
N MET A 1 1.57 1.10 11.59
CA MET A 1 1.14 0.79 12.97
C MET A 1 2.04 -0.25 13.65
N PRO A 2 2.11 -1.53 13.23
CA PRO A 2 2.84 -2.55 14.00
C PRO A 2 4.33 -2.24 14.19
N ALA A 3 4.98 -1.66 13.17
CA ALA A 3 6.38 -1.26 13.27
C ALA A 3 6.64 -0.25 14.40
N SER A 4 5.80 0.78 14.51
CA SER A 4 5.93 1.82 15.53
C SER A 4 5.72 1.26 16.94
N CYS A 5 4.71 0.40 17.12
CA CYS A 5 4.42 -0.23 18.41
C CYS A 5 5.52 -1.20 18.87
N CYS A 6 6.26 -1.80 17.93
CA CYS A 6 7.28 -2.81 18.22
C CYS A 6 8.72 -2.29 18.11
N GLY A 7 8.92 -0.98 17.87
CA GLY A 7 10.27 -0.41 17.70
C GLY A 7 11.02 -0.94 16.47
N LEU A 8 10.29 -1.24 15.39
CA LEU A 8 10.82 -1.75 14.12
C LEU A 8 10.73 -0.71 13.00
N VAL A 9 11.44 -0.96 11.92
CA VAL A 9 11.33 -0.21 10.67
C VAL A 9 10.22 -0.81 9.82
N GLY A 10 9.23 0.01 9.45
CA GLY A 10 8.16 -0.36 8.54
C GLY A 10 8.05 0.64 7.39
N LEU A 11 8.27 0.17 6.16
CA LEU A 11 8.16 0.97 4.95
C LEU A 11 6.93 0.52 4.15
N LYS A 12 6.07 1.47 3.78
CA LYS A 12 5.05 1.24 2.75
C LYS A 12 5.56 1.80 1.43
N PRO A 13 5.95 0.96 0.44
CA PRO A 13 6.43 1.47 -0.84
C PRO A 13 5.39 2.31 -1.59
N SER A 14 5.87 3.07 -2.57
CA SER A 14 5.02 3.76 -3.54
C SER A 14 4.17 2.74 -4.30
N ARG A 15 2.99 3.17 -4.74
CA ARG A 15 2.09 2.31 -5.50
C ARG A 15 2.77 1.82 -6.79
N GLY A 16 2.66 0.51 -7.08
CA GLY A 16 3.31 -0.10 -8.24
C GLY A 16 4.84 -0.19 -8.15
N ARG A 17 5.44 0.01 -6.97
CA ARG A 17 6.88 -0.15 -6.77
C ARG A 17 7.30 -1.62 -6.63
N ILE A 18 6.46 -2.42 -5.96
CA ILE A 18 6.66 -3.85 -5.73
C ILE A 18 5.45 -4.61 -6.26
N PRO A 19 5.60 -5.89 -6.66
CA PRO A 19 4.47 -6.73 -7.06
C PRO A 19 3.44 -6.87 -5.93
N CYS A 20 2.17 -6.97 -6.31
CA CYS A 20 1.07 -7.30 -5.40
C CYS A 20 0.32 -8.59 -5.81
N GLY A 21 0.77 -9.25 -6.89
CA GLY A 21 0.38 -10.60 -7.30
C GLY A 21 1.29 -11.71 -6.79
N PRO A 22 1.01 -12.99 -7.13
CA PRO A 22 0.03 -13.44 -8.13
C PRO A 22 -1.36 -13.79 -7.59
N LEU A 23 -1.55 -13.83 -6.26
CA LEU A 23 -2.78 -14.33 -5.65
C LEU A 23 -3.93 -13.31 -5.70
N VAL A 24 -3.85 -12.29 -4.83
CA VAL A 24 -4.90 -11.26 -4.74
C VAL A 24 -4.68 -10.18 -5.80
N GLY A 25 -3.42 -9.94 -6.20
CA GLY A 25 -3.05 -9.03 -7.28
C GLY A 25 -3.21 -7.58 -6.87
N GLU A 26 -4.42 -7.14 -6.56
CA GLU A 26 -4.74 -5.77 -6.19
C GLU A 26 -5.77 -5.74 -5.05
N ALA A 27 -5.29 -5.99 -3.82
CA ALA A 27 -6.11 -5.75 -2.65
C ALA A 27 -6.29 -4.23 -2.45
N GLY A 28 -7.52 -3.73 -2.49
CA GLY A 28 -7.84 -2.34 -2.15
C GLY A 28 -7.29 -1.27 -3.12
N PHE A 29 -7.30 -1.49 -4.43
CA PHE A 29 -6.88 -0.52 -5.49
C PHE A 29 -5.54 0.18 -5.20
N GLY A 30 -4.53 -0.62 -4.83
CA GLY A 30 -3.20 -0.11 -4.53
C GLY A 30 -3.15 0.74 -3.25
N HIS A 31 -4.05 0.52 -2.29
CA HIS A 31 -3.91 0.99 -0.92
C HIS A 31 -3.24 -0.04 0.00
N ILE A 32 -3.37 -1.33 -0.32
CA ILE A 32 -2.77 -2.43 0.45
C ILE A 32 -1.47 -2.84 -0.22
N TYR A 33 -0.43 -3.03 0.60
CA TYR A 33 0.87 -3.52 0.19
C TYR A 33 1.39 -4.52 1.19
N GLU A 34 1.98 -5.59 0.66
CA GLU A 34 2.67 -6.60 1.43
C GLU A 34 4.17 -6.33 1.30
N PHE A 35 4.77 -5.85 2.37
CA PHE A 35 6.21 -5.66 2.46
C PHE A 35 6.68 -6.14 3.85
N ALA A 36 7.93 -5.90 4.21
CA ALA A 36 8.49 -6.38 5.46
C ALA A 36 8.53 -5.34 6.58
N LEU A 37 8.53 -5.86 7.79
CA LEU A 37 9.06 -5.20 8.98
C LEU A 37 10.50 -5.67 9.17
N THR A 38 11.42 -4.75 9.40
CA THR A 38 12.83 -5.07 9.62
C THR A 38 13.38 -4.36 10.87
N ARG A 39 14.57 -4.75 11.32
CA ARG A 39 15.24 -4.10 12.45
C ARG A 39 16.06 -2.88 12.05
N THR A 40 16.43 -2.76 10.76
CA THR A 40 17.33 -1.71 10.29
C THR A 40 16.89 -1.14 8.94
N ILE A 41 17.21 0.14 8.70
CA ILE A 41 16.97 0.78 7.40
C ILE A 41 17.79 0.10 6.30
N ARG A 42 18.99 -0.40 6.62
CA ARG A 42 19.83 -1.18 5.71
C ARG A 42 19.11 -2.40 5.15
N ASP A 43 18.50 -3.21 6.03
CA ASP A 43 17.78 -4.42 5.60
C ASP A 43 16.54 -4.07 4.78
N THR A 44 15.83 -3.01 5.16
CA THR A 44 14.69 -2.46 4.40
C THR A 44 15.12 -2.08 2.98
N ALA A 45 16.24 -1.37 2.82
CA ALA A 45 16.73 -0.92 1.52
C ALA A 45 17.15 -2.10 0.62
N HIS A 46 17.91 -3.06 1.16
CA HIS A 46 18.31 -4.25 0.42
C HIS A 46 17.12 -5.14 0.03
N LEU A 47 16.13 -5.28 0.92
CA LEU A 47 14.93 -6.01 0.58
C LEU A 47 14.15 -5.30 -0.53
N LEU A 48 14.02 -3.98 -0.46
CA LEU A 48 13.35 -3.20 -1.50
C LEU A 48 14.05 -3.36 -2.85
N ASP A 49 15.39 -3.34 -2.89
CA ASP A 49 16.15 -3.63 -4.11
C ASP A 49 15.87 -5.03 -4.68
N ALA A 50 15.64 -6.02 -3.82
CA ALA A 50 15.37 -7.39 -4.25
C ALA A 50 13.96 -7.55 -4.85
N VAL A 51 12.99 -6.74 -4.43
CA VAL A 51 11.58 -6.90 -4.81
C VAL A 51 11.00 -5.75 -5.65
N ALA A 52 11.73 -4.65 -5.85
CA ALA A 52 11.29 -3.48 -6.61
C ALA A 52 11.33 -3.70 -8.13
N ALA A 53 10.63 -4.74 -8.59
CA ALA A 53 10.48 -5.09 -10.00
C ALA A 53 9.03 -5.58 -10.24
N PRO A 54 8.08 -4.66 -10.51
CA PRO A 54 6.71 -5.06 -10.83
C PRO A 54 6.72 -5.91 -12.11
N PRO A 55 6.14 -7.13 -12.10
CA PRO A 55 6.10 -8.01 -13.26
C PRO A 55 5.19 -7.46 -14.36
N VAL A 56 5.34 -8.00 -15.57
CA VAL A 56 4.46 -7.70 -16.70
C VAL A 56 3.01 -8.01 -16.32
N GLY A 57 2.11 -7.05 -16.54
CA GLY A 57 0.68 -7.19 -16.25
C GLY A 57 0.23 -6.57 -14.93
N GLU A 58 1.14 -5.99 -14.13
CA GLU A 58 0.75 -5.17 -12.97
C GLU A 58 -0.06 -3.94 -13.39
N LYS A 59 -1.08 -3.59 -12.59
CA LYS A 59 -2.00 -2.49 -12.88
C LYS A 59 -1.37 -1.11 -12.72
N TYR A 60 -0.41 -1.00 -11.81
CA TYR A 60 0.28 0.25 -11.50
C TYR A 60 1.77 0.09 -11.77
N THR A 61 2.37 1.13 -12.32
CA THR A 61 3.82 1.20 -12.53
C THR A 61 4.35 2.47 -11.87
N ALA A 62 5.21 2.29 -10.87
CA ALA A 62 5.95 3.41 -10.30
C ALA A 62 7.03 3.91 -11.29
N PRO A 63 7.37 5.21 -11.29
CA PRO A 63 8.50 5.71 -12.07
C PRO A 63 9.78 4.92 -11.78
N ALA A 64 10.60 4.67 -12.81
CA ALA A 64 11.84 3.93 -12.66
C ALA A 64 12.74 4.58 -11.60
N GLN A 65 13.32 3.75 -10.73
CA GLN A 65 14.28 4.22 -9.72
C GLN A 65 15.65 4.41 -10.39
N SER A 66 16.32 5.52 -10.10
CA SER A 66 17.73 5.70 -10.47
C SER A 66 18.63 4.91 -9.51
N GLY A 67 18.97 3.68 -9.89
CA GLY A 67 19.89 2.83 -9.14
C GLY A 67 19.23 2.09 -7.97
N ARG A 68 20.07 1.64 -7.02
CA ARG A 68 19.67 0.81 -5.88
C ARG A 68 19.36 1.67 -4.65
N TYR A 69 18.32 1.31 -3.92
CA TYR A 69 17.96 1.90 -2.63
C TYR A 69 19.07 1.75 -1.59
N ALA A 70 19.80 0.63 -1.59
CA ALA A 70 20.93 0.43 -0.70
C ALA A 70 22.06 1.45 -0.91
N ASP A 71 22.24 1.92 -2.15
CA ASP A 71 23.22 2.95 -2.48
C ASP A 71 22.67 4.35 -2.13
N THR A 72 21.41 4.63 -2.47
CA THR A 72 20.74 5.90 -2.12
C THR A 72 20.74 6.16 -0.62
N MET A 73 20.52 5.12 0.20
CA MET A 73 20.54 5.23 1.67
C MET A 73 21.90 5.70 2.22
N ARG A 74 22.99 5.41 1.51
CA ARG A 74 24.35 5.77 1.93
C ARG A 74 24.83 7.10 1.35
N ALA A 75 24.13 7.61 0.33
CA ALA A 75 24.46 8.89 -0.28
C ALA A 75 24.16 10.03 0.70
N ASP A 76 24.97 11.09 0.64
CA ASP A 76 24.65 12.33 1.33
C ASP A 76 23.41 12.96 0.68
N PRO A 77 22.28 13.11 1.41
CA PRO A 77 21.08 13.74 0.87
C PRO A 77 21.23 15.25 0.70
N GLY A 78 22.34 15.85 1.17
CA GLY A 78 22.51 17.28 1.28
C GLY A 78 21.53 17.89 2.29
N ARG A 79 21.14 19.15 2.08
CA ARG A 79 20.16 19.82 2.95
C ARG A 79 18.75 19.56 2.48
N LEU A 80 18.01 18.79 3.26
CA LEU A 80 16.59 18.53 3.04
C LEU A 80 15.70 19.62 3.68
N ARG A 81 14.51 19.77 3.11
CA ARG A 81 13.40 20.56 3.66
C ARG A 81 12.36 19.60 4.23
N VAL A 82 12.11 19.67 5.53
CA VAL A 82 11.25 18.72 6.25
C VAL A 82 10.06 19.47 6.84
N ALA A 83 8.86 19.08 6.45
CA ALA A 83 7.64 19.50 7.12
C ALA A 83 7.43 18.64 8.37
N LEU A 84 7.24 19.28 9.52
CA LEU A 84 6.92 18.62 10.79
C LEU A 84 5.50 18.96 11.20
N THR A 85 4.72 17.96 11.59
CA THR A 85 3.40 18.16 12.21
C THR A 85 3.18 17.12 13.29
N THR A 86 2.60 17.55 14.42
CA THR A 86 2.11 16.67 15.49
C THR A 86 0.59 16.53 15.44
N GLU A 87 -0.07 17.17 14.48
CA GLU A 87 -1.51 17.16 14.32
C GLU A 87 -1.91 16.07 13.32
N PRO A 88 -2.76 15.12 13.71
CA PRO A 88 -3.25 14.12 12.78
C PRO A 88 -4.27 14.75 11.84
N TRP A 89 -4.27 14.30 10.60
CA TRP A 89 -5.14 14.82 9.55
C TRP A 89 -6.64 14.66 9.86
N GLY A 90 -7.03 13.66 10.66
CA GLY A 90 -8.41 13.40 11.05
C GLY A 90 -8.88 14.17 12.30
N GLY A 91 -8.09 15.11 12.82
CA GLY A 91 -8.48 15.97 13.95
C GLY A 91 -8.54 15.29 15.32
N SER A 92 -8.12 14.03 15.44
CA SER A 92 -8.03 13.34 16.73
C SER A 92 -6.95 13.95 17.64
N SER A 93 -7.07 13.72 18.95
CA SER A 93 -6.00 14.11 19.88
C SER A 93 -4.78 13.20 19.75
N VAL A 94 -3.59 13.75 20.04
CA VAL A 94 -2.32 13.02 20.13
C VAL A 94 -1.81 13.11 21.55
N GLU A 95 -1.33 12.00 22.09
CA GLU A 95 -0.75 11.98 23.43
C GLU A 95 0.51 12.85 23.50
N MET A 96 0.68 13.57 24.61
CA MET A 96 1.79 14.50 24.80
C MET A 96 3.17 13.85 24.65
N GLN A 97 3.32 12.58 25.04
CA GLN A 97 4.60 11.87 24.89
C GLN A 97 4.95 11.62 23.41
N VAL A 98 3.94 11.32 22.58
CA VAL A 98 4.11 11.08 21.14
C VAL A 98 4.44 12.38 20.40
N SER A 99 3.77 13.48 20.74
CA SER A 99 4.08 14.79 20.16
C SER A 99 5.48 15.26 20.57
N ALA A 100 5.87 15.09 21.84
CA ALA A 100 7.20 15.42 22.32
C ALA A 100 8.31 14.62 21.60
N ALA A 101 8.12 13.31 21.40
CA ALA A 101 9.05 12.48 20.64
C ALA A 101 9.19 12.93 19.17
N THR A 102 8.09 13.34 18.55
CA THR A 102 8.06 13.86 17.17
C THR A 102 8.83 15.18 17.06
N ILE A 103 8.63 16.11 18.01
CA ILE A 103 9.36 17.38 18.08
C ILE A 103 10.85 17.14 18.33
N ALA A 104 11.21 16.19 19.20
CA ALA A 104 12.61 15.83 19.44
C ALA A 104 13.30 15.30 18.16
N ALA A 105 12.60 14.48 17.37
CA ALA A 105 13.12 14.02 16.08
C ALA A 105 13.33 15.19 15.11
N GLY A 106 12.41 16.16 15.06
CA GLY A 106 12.57 17.40 14.29
C GLY A 106 13.84 18.18 14.67
N LYS A 107 14.08 18.37 15.97
CA LYS A 107 15.28 19.06 16.47
C LYS A 107 16.59 18.33 16.10
N ILE A 108 16.58 17.00 16.08
CA ILE A 108 17.72 16.20 15.62
C ILE A 108 17.97 16.47 14.13
N LEU A 109 16.92 16.53 13.30
CA LEU A 109 17.05 16.83 11.87
C LEU A 109 17.58 18.25 11.61
N GLU A 110 17.15 19.24 12.39
CA GLU A 110 17.71 20.60 12.34
C GLU A 110 19.19 20.62 12.73
N TRP A 111 19.53 19.92 13.81
CA TRP A 111 20.90 19.85 14.33
C TRP A 111 21.89 19.23 13.33
N ILE A 112 21.47 18.22 12.56
CA ILE A 112 22.29 17.63 11.48
C ILE A 112 22.30 18.47 10.18
N GLY A 113 21.62 19.62 10.16
CA GLY A 113 21.76 20.64 9.11
C GLY A 113 20.61 20.73 8.10
N HIS A 114 19.48 20.07 8.35
CA HIS A 114 18.26 20.21 7.54
C HIS A 114 17.43 21.43 7.95
N THR A 115 16.54 21.86 7.06
CA THR A 115 15.55 22.90 7.38
C THR A 115 14.25 22.23 7.77
N VAL A 116 13.83 22.42 9.02
CA VAL A 116 12.54 21.92 9.51
C VAL A 116 11.55 23.07 9.60
N THR A 117 10.31 22.85 9.17
CA THR A 117 9.24 23.84 9.25
C THR A 117 7.99 23.17 9.77
N GLU A 118 7.40 23.73 10.82
CA GLU A 118 6.10 23.28 11.30
C GLU A 118 5.02 23.65 10.29
N THR A 119 4.49 22.64 9.61
CA THR A 119 3.45 22.82 8.60
C THR A 119 2.73 21.51 8.34
N ARG A 120 1.53 21.60 7.79
CA ARG A 120 0.73 20.44 7.39
C ARG A 120 0.14 20.67 6.01
N PRO A 121 -0.09 19.59 5.23
CA PRO A 121 -0.91 19.71 4.04
C PRO A 121 -2.31 20.22 4.40
N GLN A 122 -2.85 21.11 3.58
CA GLN A 122 -4.21 21.62 3.73
C GLN A 122 -5.13 20.83 2.79
N PHE A 123 -5.97 19.97 3.38
CA PHE A 123 -7.02 19.24 2.67
C PHE A 123 -8.20 19.05 3.62
N ASP A 124 -9.40 18.89 3.07
CA ASP A 124 -10.60 18.59 3.85
C ASP A 124 -10.58 17.11 4.27
N ALA A 125 -10.79 16.85 5.55
CA ALA A 125 -10.87 15.49 6.07
C ALA A 125 -12.09 14.74 5.51
N GLU A 126 -13.20 15.44 5.28
CA GLU A 126 -14.42 14.86 4.69
C GLU A 126 -14.15 14.41 3.25
N ASP A 127 -13.46 15.23 2.44
CA ASP A 127 -13.07 14.86 1.07
C ASP A 127 -12.20 13.59 1.05
N VAL A 128 -11.25 13.48 1.99
CA VAL A 128 -10.37 12.30 2.09
C VAL A 128 -11.16 11.06 2.50
N VAL A 129 -12.08 11.19 3.46
CA VAL A 129 -12.94 10.09 3.92
C VAL A 129 -13.90 9.67 2.81
N GLU A 130 -14.52 10.61 2.11
CA GLU A 130 -15.41 10.36 0.98
C GLU A 130 -14.65 9.62 -0.13
N ALA A 131 -13.51 10.16 -0.58
CA ALA A 131 -12.69 9.55 -1.63
C ALA A 131 -12.24 8.13 -1.24
N SER A 132 -11.85 7.92 0.02
CA SER A 132 -11.44 6.62 0.55
C SER A 132 -12.63 5.63 0.57
N THR A 133 -13.80 6.09 1.00
CA THR A 133 -15.03 5.28 1.08
C THR A 133 -15.54 4.89 -0.30
N LEU A 134 -15.59 5.84 -1.23
CA LEU A 134 -15.95 5.60 -2.63
C LEU A 134 -15.01 4.57 -3.26
N THR A 135 -13.71 4.71 -3.03
CA THR A 135 -12.72 3.73 -3.51
C THR A 135 -12.98 2.35 -2.92
N ALA A 136 -13.20 2.25 -1.60
CA ALA A 136 -13.46 0.98 -0.92
C ALA A 136 -14.73 0.29 -1.46
N ILE A 137 -15.85 1.02 -1.60
CA ILE A 137 -17.12 0.48 -2.12
C ILE A 137 -16.96 0.02 -3.58
N ALA A 138 -16.33 0.84 -4.42
CA ALA A 138 -16.06 0.47 -5.81
C ALA A 138 -15.21 -0.81 -5.90
N THR A 139 -14.23 -0.97 -5.01
CA THR A 139 -13.35 -2.15 -4.97
C THR A 139 -14.13 -3.38 -4.56
N GLY A 140 -14.83 -3.29 -3.43
CA GLY A 140 -15.60 -4.40 -2.86
C GLY A 140 -16.63 -4.92 -3.85
N ALA A 141 -17.35 -4.02 -4.53
CA ALA A 141 -18.33 -4.39 -5.54
C ALA A 141 -17.71 -5.05 -6.77
N ALA A 142 -16.52 -4.62 -7.21
CA ALA A 142 -15.82 -5.24 -8.35
C ALA A 142 -15.29 -6.64 -7.99
N ILE A 143 -14.66 -6.78 -6.82
CA ILE A 143 -14.13 -8.06 -6.31
C ILE A 143 -15.28 -9.05 -6.09
N LEU A 144 -16.35 -8.66 -5.39
CA LEU A 144 -17.50 -9.51 -5.14
C LEU A 144 -18.14 -9.99 -6.46
N ARG A 145 -18.34 -9.09 -7.43
CA ARG A 145 -18.84 -9.46 -8.76
C ARG A 145 -17.92 -10.43 -9.49
N SER A 146 -16.61 -10.22 -9.43
CA SER A 146 -15.63 -11.12 -10.05
C SER A 146 -15.60 -12.51 -9.40
N TRP A 147 -15.71 -12.56 -8.08
CA TRP A 147 -15.74 -13.80 -7.30
C TRP A 147 -17.03 -14.58 -7.54
N LEU A 148 -18.18 -13.90 -7.53
CA LEU A 148 -19.48 -14.50 -7.88
C LEU A 148 -19.45 -15.05 -9.30
N ARG A 149 -18.94 -14.30 -10.29
CA ARG A 149 -18.76 -14.79 -11.67
C ARG A 149 -17.91 -16.05 -11.72
N ARG A 150 -16.75 -16.06 -11.06
CA ARG A 150 -15.88 -17.26 -10.99
C ARG A 150 -16.58 -18.45 -10.35
N ILE A 151 -17.39 -18.26 -9.31
CA ILE A 151 -18.16 -19.35 -8.70
C ILE A 151 -19.20 -19.89 -9.67
N PHE A 152 -19.91 -19.03 -10.41
CA PHE A 152 -20.90 -19.49 -11.39
C PHE A 152 -20.27 -20.08 -12.66
N GLU A 153 -19.06 -19.64 -13.05
CA GLU A 153 -18.31 -20.14 -14.21
C GLU A 153 -17.52 -21.42 -13.93
N PHE A 154 -16.89 -21.55 -12.75
CA PHE A 154 -15.95 -22.64 -12.42
C PHE A 154 -16.34 -23.45 -11.17
N GLY A 155 -17.34 -23.01 -10.42
CA GLY A 155 -17.83 -23.78 -9.29
C GLY A 155 -18.48 -25.08 -9.76
N PRO A 156 -18.32 -26.20 -9.04
CA PRO A 156 -18.96 -27.48 -9.38
C PRO A 156 -20.50 -27.45 -9.22
N PHE A 157 -21.08 -26.27 -8.99
CA PHE A 157 -22.48 -26.07 -8.58
C PHE A 157 -23.39 -25.45 -9.65
N THR A 158 -22.93 -25.28 -10.89
CA THR A 158 -23.78 -24.96 -12.05
C THR A 158 -23.76 -26.14 -13.05
N ALA A 159 -24.73 -27.05 -13.18
CA ALA A 159 -26.00 -27.39 -12.55
C ALA A 159 -26.40 -28.79 -13.12
N PRO A 160 -27.21 -29.64 -12.46
CA PRO A 160 -28.00 -30.63 -13.20
C PRO A 160 -29.19 -29.98 -13.93
N PHE A 161 -29.59 -28.76 -13.57
CA PHE A 161 -30.73 -28.05 -14.16
C PHE A 161 -30.28 -26.76 -14.84
N ASN A 162 -30.06 -26.90 -16.13
CA ASN A 162 -29.95 -25.84 -17.12
C ASN A 162 -31.25 -25.01 -17.13
N VAL A 163 -31.15 -23.67 -17.06
CA VAL A 163 -32.29 -22.72 -17.16
C VAL A 163 -33.01 -22.82 -18.52
N SER A 164 -32.46 -23.54 -19.50
CA SER A 164 -33.15 -23.89 -20.74
C SER A 164 -33.82 -25.28 -20.75
N GLY A 165 -33.80 -26.03 -19.64
CA GLY A 165 -34.50 -27.31 -19.54
C GLY A 165 -33.92 -28.45 -20.40
N ILE A 166 -32.77 -28.27 -21.04
CA ILE A 166 -32.16 -29.30 -21.90
C ILE A 166 -31.10 -30.08 -21.09
N PRO A 167 -31.27 -31.40 -20.87
CA PRO A 167 -30.32 -32.23 -20.16
C PRO A 167 -29.01 -32.42 -20.94
N ARG A 168 -27.89 -32.39 -20.22
CA ARG A 168 -26.51 -32.42 -20.73
C ARG A 168 -26.01 -33.82 -21.15
N SER A 169 -26.91 -34.74 -21.48
CA SER A 169 -26.56 -36.13 -21.85
C SER A 169 -26.59 -36.35 -23.36
N ALA A 170 -25.86 -35.53 -24.12
CA ALA A 170 -25.66 -35.73 -25.56
C ALA A 170 -24.39 -35.05 -26.06
N CYS A 171 -23.24 -35.36 -25.46
CA CYS A 171 -21.95 -35.17 -26.15
C CYS A 171 -20.87 -36.04 -25.52
N ARG A 172 -20.93 -37.35 -25.81
CA ARG A 172 -19.78 -38.27 -25.81
C ARG A 172 -20.13 -39.48 -26.69
N SER A 173 -19.91 -39.32 -27.99
CA SER A 173 -19.51 -40.40 -28.91
C SER A 173 -19.24 -39.84 -30.31
N ARG A 174 -18.01 -39.39 -30.52
CA ARG A 174 -17.12 -39.64 -31.67
C ARG A 174 -15.96 -38.65 -31.65
#